data_AF-A0A6M0CEB7-F1
#
_entry.id   AF-A0A6M0CEB7-F1
#
_cell.length_a   1.000
_cell.length_b   1.000
_cell.length_c   1.000
_cell.angle_alpha   90.00
_cell.angle_beta   90.00
_cell.angle_gamma   90.00
#
_symmetry.space_group_name_H-M   'P 1'
#
loop_
_entity.id
_entity.type
_entity.pdbx_description
1 polymer ?
#
loop_
_entity_poly.entity_id
_entity_poly.type
_entity_poly.pdbx_seq_one_letter_code
_entity_poly.pdbx_strand_id
1 'polypeptide(L)'
;MTQLAEQLLEVAAKAGAEAAEVFQARSHCRPVFFESNRLKQLESTQSEGIALRLWRNGCPGIAVAHGPVEPKALVELALSISSLNQPEYIELSSKAKNRYYPNQGISISVEQLVTWGKEAITLIREVYPDVICHGEWDCEIESTRLVNSLGLDCHHIGTTLSGYLDTDWVRGDELLNITDGQLQR
;
A
#
# COMPACT_ATOMS: atom_id res chain seq x y z
N MET A 1 15.31 -0.76 21.11
CA MET A 1 13.89 -0.37 21.18
C MET A 1 13.11 -1.40 20.39
N THR A 2 12.14 -2.09 21.01
CA THR A 2 11.31 -3.11 20.35
C THR A 2 10.35 -2.42 19.38
N GLN A 3 10.30 -2.87 18.12
CA GLN A 3 9.36 -2.34 17.12
C GLN A 3 7.91 -2.74 17.47
N LEU A 4 6.92 -2.00 16.97
CA LEU A 4 5.51 -2.16 17.35
C LEU A 4 4.96 -3.59 17.12
N ALA A 5 5.37 -4.25 16.04
CA ALA A 5 4.89 -5.60 15.73
C ALA A 5 5.32 -6.63 16.78
N GLU A 6 6.57 -6.58 17.21
CA GLU A 6 7.12 -7.42 18.27
C GLU A 6 6.45 -7.10 19.61
N GLN A 7 6.17 -5.82 19.89
CA GLN A 7 5.41 -5.43 21.08
C GLN A 7 4.00 -6.04 21.07
N LEU A 8 3.32 -6.05 19.93
CA LEU A 8 1.99 -6.67 19.80
C LEU A 8 2.04 -8.18 20.06
N LEU A 9 3.05 -8.89 19.52
CA LEU A 9 3.26 -10.31 19.79
C LEU A 9 3.50 -10.57 21.29
N GLU A 10 4.34 -9.77 21.94
CA GLU A 10 4.62 -9.89 23.37
C GLU A 10 3.38 -9.63 24.23
N VAL A 11 2.60 -8.59 23.90
CA VAL A 11 1.38 -8.24 24.64
C VAL A 11 0.30 -9.30 24.42
N ALA A 12 0.13 -9.81 23.20
CA ALA A 12 -0.79 -10.91 22.90
C ALA A 12 -0.46 -12.18 23.70
N ALA A 13 0.82 -12.57 23.73
CA ALA A 13 1.28 -13.71 24.52
C ALA A 13 1.00 -13.53 26.02
N LYS A 14 1.29 -12.34 26.58
CA LYS A 14 1.00 -12.01 27.98
C LYS A 14 -0.49 -11.99 28.29
N ALA A 15 -1.34 -11.68 27.32
CA ALA A 15 -2.79 -11.66 27.44
C ALA A 15 -3.45 -13.03 27.21
N GLY A 16 -2.65 -14.10 27.02
CA GLY A 16 -3.13 -15.47 26.92
C GLY A 16 -3.46 -15.95 25.51
N ALA A 17 -2.94 -15.29 24.46
CA ALA A 17 -2.99 -15.84 23.11
C ALA A 17 -2.02 -17.03 22.98
N GLU A 18 -2.48 -18.11 22.36
CA GLU A 18 -1.69 -19.31 22.06
C GLU A 18 -0.75 -19.09 20.88
N ALA A 19 -1.20 -18.27 19.93
CA ALA A 19 -0.50 -17.94 18.71
C ALA A 19 -0.89 -16.52 18.25
N ALA A 20 0.01 -15.85 17.55
CA ALA A 20 -0.26 -14.54 16.97
C ALA A 20 0.64 -14.27 15.76
N GLU A 21 0.15 -13.47 14.83
CA GLU A 21 0.89 -12.89 13.72
C GLU A 21 0.53 -11.42 13.54
N VAL A 22 1.50 -10.65 13.06
CA VAL A 22 1.35 -9.23 12.80
C VAL A 22 1.80 -8.97 11.37
N PHE A 23 0.89 -8.40 10.60
CA PHE A 23 1.15 -7.90 9.26
C PHE A 23 1.23 -6.37 9.32
N GLN A 24 2.30 -5.80 8.78
CA GLN A 24 2.49 -4.36 8.64
C GLN A 24 2.61 -4.03 7.16
N ALA A 25 1.92 -2.99 6.74
CA ALA A 25 2.06 -2.42 5.41
C ALA A 25 2.26 -0.91 5.52
N ARG A 26 3.18 -0.38 4.71
CA ARG A 26 3.38 1.05 4.54
C ARG A 26 3.54 1.35 3.08
N SER A 27 2.90 2.41 2.60
CA SER A 27 3.17 2.94 1.27
C SER A 27 3.43 4.42 1.32
N HIS A 28 4.22 4.89 0.36
CA HIS A 28 4.48 6.30 0.15
C HIS A 28 4.56 6.56 -1.35
N CYS A 29 3.82 7.56 -1.81
CA CYS A 29 3.83 7.99 -3.20
C CYS A 29 3.70 9.51 -3.30
N ARG A 30 4.02 10.03 -4.48
CA ARG A 30 3.99 11.47 -4.79
C ARG A 30 3.41 11.67 -6.19
N PRO A 31 2.09 11.51 -6.34
CA PRO A 31 1.47 11.55 -7.65
C PRO A 31 1.49 12.97 -8.22
N VAL A 32 1.59 13.03 -9.54
CA VAL A 32 1.66 14.24 -10.34
C VAL A 32 0.43 14.30 -11.23
N PHE A 33 -0.39 15.34 -11.05
CA PHE A 33 -1.64 15.50 -11.79
C PHE A 33 -1.54 16.62 -12.81
N PHE A 34 -1.96 16.34 -14.03
CA PHE A 34 -2.12 17.30 -15.11
C PHE A 34 -3.61 17.51 -15.38
N GLU A 35 -3.99 18.77 -15.60
CA GLU A 35 -5.34 19.15 -15.96
C GLU A 35 -5.27 20.24 -17.03
N SER A 36 -6.10 20.12 -18.06
CA SER A 36 -6.16 21.13 -19.13
C SER A 36 -4.79 21.47 -19.72
N ASN A 37 -4.01 20.43 -20.08
CA ASN A 37 -2.67 20.54 -20.67
C ASN A 37 -1.58 21.13 -19.76
N ARG A 38 -1.83 21.28 -18.45
CA ARG A 38 -0.90 21.91 -17.51
C ARG A 38 -0.74 21.09 -16.26
N LEU A 39 0.45 21.17 -15.65
CA LEU A 39 0.66 20.62 -14.31
C LEU A 39 -0.30 21.34 -13.35
N LYS A 40 -1.19 20.57 -12.74
CA LYS A 40 -2.22 21.08 -11.85
C LYS A 40 -1.80 20.95 -10.40
N GLN A 41 -1.31 19.77 -10.02
CA GLN A 41 -1.11 19.42 -8.62
C GLN A 41 0.01 18.39 -8.45
N LEU A 42 0.67 18.50 -7.30
CA LEU A 42 1.60 17.51 -6.77
C LEU A 42 1.08 17.14 -5.38
N GLU A 43 0.95 15.86 -5.09
CA GLU A 43 0.59 15.39 -3.76
C GLU A 43 1.72 14.60 -3.12
N SER A 44 1.57 14.34 -1.83
CA SER A 44 2.33 13.28 -1.16
C SER A 44 1.36 12.49 -0.31
N THR A 45 1.26 11.21 -0.63
CA THR A 45 0.37 10.29 0.08
C THR A 45 1.23 9.29 0.84
N GLN A 46 0.89 9.08 2.10
CA GLN A 46 1.51 8.07 2.94
C GLN A 46 0.44 7.27 3.63
N SER A 47 0.56 5.95 3.59
CA SER A 47 -0.29 5.02 4.31
C SER A 47 0.54 4.15 5.23
N GLU A 48 0.04 3.90 6.43
CA GLU A 48 0.59 2.91 7.35
C GLU A 48 -0.57 2.15 7.99
N GLY A 49 -0.49 0.82 7.94
CA GLY A 49 -1.47 -0.08 8.50
C GLY A 49 -0.80 -1.24 9.23
N ILE A 50 -1.44 -1.69 10.31
CA ILE A 50 -1.02 -2.86 11.07
C ILE A 50 -2.23 -3.73 11.37
N ALA A 51 -2.10 -5.02 11.10
CA ALA A 51 -3.09 -6.03 11.41
C ALA A 51 -2.49 -7.04 12.37
N LEU A 52 -3.16 -7.27 13.50
CA LEU A 52 -2.85 -8.32 14.46
C LEU A 52 -3.90 -9.41 14.32
N ARG A 53 -3.47 -10.63 14.00
CA ARG A 53 -4.30 -11.84 14.12
C ARG A 53 -3.76 -12.69 15.26
N LEU A 54 -4.62 -13.18 16.14
CA LEU A 54 -4.26 -14.03 17.27
C LEU A 54 -5.29 -15.13 17.49
N TRP A 55 -4.91 -16.13 18.29
CA TRP A 55 -5.78 -17.23 18.67
C TRP A 55 -5.78 -17.40 20.18
N ARG A 56 -6.96 -17.62 20.76
CA ARG A 56 -7.14 -18.02 22.17
C ARG A 56 -8.11 -19.19 22.21
N ASN A 57 -7.72 -20.30 22.83
CA ASN A 57 -8.47 -21.55 22.82
C ASN A 57 -8.74 -22.05 21.39
N GLY A 58 -7.78 -21.89 20.48
CA GLY A 58 -7.93 -22.15 19.05
C GLY A 58 -8.86 -21.20 18.28
N CYS A 59 -9.53 -20.24 18.92
CA CYS A 59 -10.46 -19.33 18.25
C CYS A 59 -9.72 -18.10 17.68
N PRO A 60 -9.84 -17.79 16.37
CA PRO A 60 -9.14 -16.67 15.75
C PRO A 60 -9.79 -15.33 16.08
N GLY A 61 -8.98 -14.29 16.26
CA GLY A 61 -9.43 -12.91 16.33
C GLY A 61 -8.47 -11.99 15.58
N ILE A 62 -9.02 -11.01 14.86
CA ILE A 62 -8.23 -10.06 14.08
C ILE A 62 -8.62 -8.63 14.42
N ALA A 63 -7.63 -7.76 14.56
CA ALA A 63 -7.83 -6.33 14.72
C ALA A 63 -6.86 -5.57 13.81
N VAL A 64 -7.34 -4.48 13.21
CA VAL A 64 -6.58 -3.65 12.27
C VAL A 64 -6.59 -2.21 12.76
N ALA A 65 -5.46 -1.53 12.63
CA ALA A 65 -5.34 -0.12 12.93
C ALA A 65 -4.50 0.60 11.87
N HIS A 66 -4.79 1.90 11.72
CA HIS A 66 -4.02 2.83 10.91
C HIS A 66 -3.49 3.95 11.80
N GLY A 67 -2.24 4.35 11.59
CA GLY A 67 -1.58 5.38 12.40
C GLY A 67 -1.17 4.90 13.81
N PRO A 68 -0.98 5.82 14.77
CA PRO A 68 -0.54 5.49 16.12
C PRO A 68 -1.55 4.60 16.83
N VAL A 69 -1.09 3.45 17.34
CA VAL A 69 -1.94 2.48 18.04
C VAL A 69 -1.32 2.12 19.39
N GLU A 70 -2.15 2.08 20.44
CA GLU A 70 -1.76 1.50 21.72
C GLU A 70 -1.79 -0.04 21.61
N PRO A 71 -0.66 -0.75 21.84
CA PRO A 71 -0.60 -2.19 21.63
C PRO A 71 -1.64 -2.99 22.40
N LYS A 72 -1.92 -2.58 23.65
CA LYS A 72 -2.90 -3.24 24.52
C LYS A 72 -4.31 -3.17 23.97
N ALA A 73 -4.73 -1.99 23.52
CA ALA A 73 -6.07 -1.79 22.97
C ALA A 73 -6.32 -2.65 21.72
N LEU A 74 -5.31 -2.78 20.84
CA LEU A 74 -5.43 -3.61 19.64
C LEU A 74 -5.53 -5.10 19.98
N VAL A 75 -4.73 -5.55 20.95
CA VAL A 75 -4.76 -6.94 21.44
C VAL A 75 -6.10 -7.25 22.11
N GLU A 76 -6.62 -6.36 22.94
CA GLU A 76 -7.93 -6.53 23.61
C GLU A 76 -9.08 -6.64 22.59
N LEU A 77 -9.05 -5.84 21.52
CA LEU A 77 -10.03 -5.92 20.44
C LEU A 77 -9.94 -7.28 19.72
N ALA A 78 -8.74 -7.72 19.35
CA ALA A 78 -8.54 -9.02 18.71
C ALA A 78 -8.97 -10.19 19.63
N LEU A 79 -8.68 -10.13 20.93
CA LEU A 79 -9.14 -11.14 21.91
C LEU A 79 -10.66 -11.16 22.08
N SER A 80 -11.30 -9.99 22.02
CA SER A 80 -12.76 -9.89 22.08
C SER A 80 -13.39 -10.58 20.87
N ILE A 81 -12.85 -10.35 19.68
CA ILE A 81 -13.31 -11.02 18.45
C ILE A 81 -13.03 -12.53 18.51
N SER A 82 -11.85 -12.94 19.02
CA SER A 82 -11.51 -14.35 19.24
C SER A 82 -12.54 -15.08 20.09
N SER A 83 -13.10 -14.43 21.13
CA SER A 83 -14.13 -15.04 21.98
C SER A 83 -15.46 -15.34 21.29
N LEU A 84 -15.72 -14.72 20.13
CA LEU A 84 -16.95 -14.87 19.36
C LEU A 84 -16.83 -15.93 18.26
N ASN A 85 -15.61 -16.32 17.91
CA ASN A 85 -15.33 -17.24 16.81
C ASN A 85 -15.21 -18.68 17.30
N GLN A 86 -15.40 -19.63 16.38
CA GLN A 86 -15.21 -21.05 16.66
C GLN A 86 -13.71 -21.42 16.58
N PRO A 87 -13.28 -22.47 17.30
CA PRO A 87 -11.92 -22.96 17.18
C PRO A 87 -11.60 -23.42 15.75
N GLU A 88 -10.39 -23.10 15.28
CA GLU A 88 -9.87 -23.54 14.00
C GLU A 88 -8.45 -24.11 14.14
N TYR A 89 -7.95 -24.74 13.06
CA TYR A 89 -6.56 -25.16 13.01
C TYR A 89 -5.64 -23.93 12.84
N ILE A 90 -4.67 -23.78 13.75
CA ILE A 90 -3.72 -22.67 13.72
C ILE A 90 -2.68 -22.93 12.63
N GLU A 91 -2.80 -22.21 11.51
CA GLU A 91 -1.82 -22.26 10.43
C GLU A 91 -0.88 -21.05 10.50
N LEU A 92 0.29 -21.26 11.11
CA LEU A 92 1.39 -20.30 11.13
C LEU A 92 2.66 -20.90 10.51
N SER A 93 3.35 -20.11 9.70
CA SER A 93 4.66 -20.49 9.17
C SER A 93 5.74 -20.31 10.24
N SER A 94 6.65 -21.28 10.37
CA SER A 94 7.77 -21.19 11.33
C SER A 94 8.93 -20.35 10.80
N LYS A 95 9.87 -20.00 11.69
CA LYS A 95 11.13 -19.32 11.36
C LYS A 95 11.95 -19.95 10.23
N ALA A 96 11.76 -21.24 9.94
CA ALA A 96 12.45 -21.93 8.84
C ALA A 96 12.06 -21.36 7.45
N LYS A 97 10.94 -20.64 7.36
CA LYS A 97 10.48 -19.96 6.15
C LYS A 97 10.84 -18.48 6.11
N ASN A 98 11.71 -17.99 7.00
CA ASN A 98 12.19 -16.61 6.92
C ASN A 98 12.79 -16.35 5.53
N ARG A 99 12.24 -15.36 4.83
CA ARG A 99 12.68 -14.97 3.50
C ARG A 99 12.96 -13.49 3.51
N TYR A 100 14.16 -13.16 3.07
CA TYR A 100 14.51 -11.82 2.67
C TYR A 100 14.27 -11.69 1.17
N TYR A 101 13.28 -10.91 0.78
CA TYR A 101 13.04 -10.60 -0.62
C TYR A 101 13.88 -9.38 -1.00
N PRO A 102 14.61 -9.41 -2.13
CA PRO A 102 15.28 -8.21 -2.61
C PRO A 102 14.24 -7.14 -2.94
N ASN A 103 14.61 -5.88 -2.74
CA ASN A 103 13.78 -4.75 -3.15
C ASN A 103 13.53 -4.82 -4.66
N GLN A 104 12.28 -4.60 -5.06
CA GLN A 104 11.85 -4.64 -6.47
C GLN A 104 11.49 -3.23 -6.96
N GLY A 105 11.74 -2.99 -8.25
CA GLY A 105 11.49 -1.72 -8.92
C GLY A 105 12.57 -0.66 -8.67
N ILE A 106 12.41 0.48 -9.36
CA ILE A 106 13.30 1.64 -9.28
C ILE A 106 12.46 2.85 -8.89
N SER A 107 12.84 3.55 -7.82
CA SER A 107 12.19 4.79 -7.43
C SER A 107 12.51 5.90 -8.44
N ILE A 108 11.46 6.56 -8.92
CA ILE A 108 11.53 7.68 -9.85
C ILE A 108 11.23 8.97 -9.09
N SER A 109 11.98 10.03 -9.39
CA SER A 109 11.77 11.31 -8.74
C SER A 109 10.53 12.03 -9.31
N VAL A 110 9.91 12.87 -8.49
CA VAL A 110 8.74 13.67 -8.89
C VAL A 110 9.06 14.56 -10.10
N GLU A 111 10.27 15.10 -10.18
CA GLU A 111 10.71 15.95 -11.29
C GLU A 111 10.72 15.16 -12.62
N GLN A 112 11.11 13.89 -12.57
CA GLN A 112 11.08 13.01 -13.74
C GLN A 112 9.64 12.68 -14.14
N LEU A 113 8.74 12.42 -13.18
CA LEU A 113 7.31 12.20 -13.45
C LEU A 113 6.67 13.44 -14.10
N VAL A 114 6.97 14.63 -13.60
CA VAL A 114 6.54 15.91 -14.20
C VAL A 114 7.08 16.06 -15.63
N THR A 115 8.32 15.66 -15.86
CA THR A 115 8.95 15.74 -17.18
C THR A 115 8.23 14.82 -18.17
N TRP A 116 8.01 13.55 -17.81
CA TRP A 116 7.28 12.59 -18.65
C TRP A 116 5.85 13.02 -18.93
N GLY A 117 5.13 13.57 -17.95
CA GLY A 117 3.79 14.06 -18.18
C GLY A 117 3.72 15.23 -19.17
N LYS A 118 4.66 16.18 -19.07
CA LYS A 118 4.77 17.29 -20.04
C LYS A 118 5.13 16.80 -21.44
N GLU A 119 6.06 15.85 -21.54
CA GLU A 119 6.47 15.26 -22.82
C GLU A 119 5.30 14.52 -23.49
N ALA A 120 4.56 13.70 -22.76
CA ALA A 120 3.38 12.98 -23.27
C ALA A 120 2.31 13.94 -23.83
N ILE A 121 1.96 14.98 -23.07
CA ILE A 121 1.00 16.01 -23.52
C ILE A 121 1.51 16.74 -24.76
N THR A 122 2.82 17.07 -24.81
CA THR A 122 3.42 17.76 -25.96
C THR A 122 3.31 16.91 -27.21
N LEU A 123 3.70 15.63 -27.16
CA LEU A 123 3.67 14.71 -28.29
C LEU A 123 2.26 14.57 -28.88
N ILE A 124 1.23 14.51 -28.04
CA ILE A 124 -0.16 14.41 -28.49
C ILE A 124 -0.60 15.69 -29.18
N ARG A 125 -0.27 16.85 -28.61
CA ARG A 125 -0.70 18.16 -29.12
C ARG A 125 0.06 18.62 -30.35
N GLU A 126 1.24 18.06 -30.62
CA GLU A 126 1.92 18.22 -31.91
C GLU A 126 1.09 17.65 -33.07
N VAL A 127 0.33 16.57 -32.83
CA VAL A 127 -0.53 15.93 -33.83
C VAL A 127 -1.95 16.48 -33.78
N TYR A 128 -2.50 16.72 -32.59
CA TYR A 128 -3.86 17.23 -32.38
C TYR A 128 -3.86 18.47 -31.47
N PRO A 129 -3.65 19.69 -32.01
CA PRO A 129 -3.42 20.89 -31.21
C PRO A 129 -4.57 21.31 -30.27
N ASP A 130 -5.80 20.97 -30.67
CA ASP A 130 -7.06 21.40 -30.04
C ASP A 130 -7.52 20.47 -28.90
N VAL A 131 -6.82 19.35 -28.66
CA VAL A 131 -7.20 18.43 -27.58
C VAL A 131 -6.78 18.95 -26.21
N ILE A 132 -7.57 18.57 -25.22
CA ILE A 132 -7.37 18.89 -23.81
C ILE A 132 -6.94 17.60 -23.12
N CYS A 133 -5.69 17.55 -22.68
CA CYS A 133 -5.13 16.39 -21.99
C CYS A 133 -5.19 16.59 -20.48
N HIS A 134 -5.51 15.50 -19.78
CA HIS A 134 -5.32 15.34 -18.35
C HIS A 134 -4.57 14.03 -18.11
N GLY A 135 -4.05 13.84 -16.89
CA GLY A 135 -3.32 12.63 -16.59
C GLY A 135 -2.66 12.63 -15.24
N GLU A 136 -2.17 11.46 -14.88
CA GLU A 136 -1.55 11.16 -13.60
C GLU A 136 -0.30 10.33 -13.81
N TRP A 137 0.80 10.71 -13.16
CA TRP A 137 2.00 9.90 -13.05
C TRP A 137 2.33 9.69 -11.58
N ASP A 138 2.55 8.45 -11.20
CA ASP A 138 2.85 8.11 -9.82
C ASP A 138 3.97 7.06 -9.70
N CYS A 139 4.77 7.20 -8.67
CA CYS A 139 5.77 6.23 -8.25
C CYS A 139 5.53 5.91 -6.77
N GLU A 140 4.91 4.76 -6.53
CA GLU A 140 4.59 4.27 -5.19
C GLU A 140 5.67 3.31 -4.71
N ILE A 141 6.19 3.55 -3.50
CA ILE A 141 7.05 2.61 -2.78
C ILE A 141 6.22 1.98 -1.69
N GLU A 142 6.07 0.66 -1.72
CA GLU A 142 5.37 -0.13 -0.71
C GLU A 142 6.37 -1.00 0.07
N SER A 143 6.17 -1.10 1.38
CA SER A 143 6.87 -2.04 2.24
C SER A 143 5.87 -2.87 3.02
N THR A 144 6.10 -4.18 3.06
CA THR A 144 5.31 -5.11 3.86
C THR A 144 6.22 -5.91 4.77
N ARG A 145 5.73 -6.23 5.97
CA ARG A 145 6.42 -7.10 6.92
C ARG A 145 5.42 -8.02 7.60
N LEU A 146 5.76 -9.29 7.72
CA LEU A 146 4.97 -10.29 8.44
C LEU A 146 5.85 -10.93 9.50
N VAL A 147 5.44 -10.83 10.76
CA VAL A 147 6.07 -11.49 11.90
C VAL A 147 5.08 -12.35 12.67
N ASN A 148 5.53 -13.40 13.34
CA ASN A 148 4.62 -14.22 14.15
C ASN A 148 5.27 -14.85 15.39
N SER A 149 4.44 -15.46 16.24
CA SER A 149 4.84 -16.11 17.49
C SER A 149 5.72 -17.36 17.31
N LEU A 150 5.82 -17.91 16.09
CA LEU A 150 6.73 -19.02 15.74
C LEU A 150 8.09 -18.54 15.22
N GLY A 151 8.35 -17.23 15.30
CA GLY A 151 9.61 -16.60 14.90
C GLY A 151 9.75 -16.35 13.40
N LEU A 152 8.64 -16.36 12.65
CA LEU A 152 8.65 -15.85 11.27
C LEU A 152 9.00 -14.37 11.28
N ASP A 153 9.86 -13.96 10.36
CA ASP A 153 10.10 -12.56 10.02
C ASP A 153 10.43 -12.46 8.52
N CYS A 154 9.47 -11.93 7.77
CA CYS A 154 9.57 -11.76 6.32
C CYS A 154 9.29 -10.31 5.98
N HIS A 155 10.08 -9.74 5.09
CA HIS A 155 9.92 -8.37 4.62
C HIS A 155 10.05 -8.32 3.10
N HIS A 156 9.30 -7.40 2.49
CA HIS A 156 9.36 -7.09 1.07
C HIS A 156 9.19 -5.58 0.87
N ILE A 157 9.96 -5.02 -0.06
CA ILE A 157 9.81 -3.66 -0.55
C ILE A 157 9.65 -3.73 -2.07
N GLY A 158 8.61 -3.09 -2.59
CA GLY A 158 8.33 -2.96 -4.01
C GLY A 158 8.15 -1.51 -4.41
N THR A 159 8.44 -1.21 -5.67
CA THR A 159 8.13 0.07 -6.28
C THR A 159 7.19 -0.16 -7.46
N THR A 160 6.06 0.54 -7.51
CA THR A 160 5.15 0.54 -8.65
C THR A 160 5.24 1.89 -9.35
N LEU A 161 5.52 1.90 -10.64
CA LEU A 161 5.41 3.08 -11.49
C LEU A 161 4.12 2.98 -12.29
N SER A 162 3.34 4.05 -12.32
CA SER A 162 2.14 4.13 -13.15
C SER A 162 2.02 5.48 -13.85
N GLY A 163 1.39 5.46 -15.01
CA GLY A 163 1.09 6.64 -15.80
C GLY A 163 -0.24 6.43 -16.52
N TYR A 164 -1.15 7.39 -16.38
CA TYR A 164 -2.44 7.41 -17.03
C TYR A 164 -2.62 8.76 -17.71
N LEU A 165 -3.23 8.74 -18.89
CA LEU A 165 -3.54 9.94 -19.63
C LEU A 165 -4.95 9.82 -20.21
N ASP A 166 -5.68 10.90 -20.14
CA ASP A 166 -6.96 11.10 -20.81
C ASP A 166 -6.92 12.35 -21.70
N THR A 167 -7.68 12.31 -22.79
CA THR A 167 -7.72 13.37 -23.79
C THR A 167 -9.14 13.63 -24.25
N ASP A 168 -9.56 14.88 -24.13
CA ASP A 168 -10.85 15.37 -24.62
C ASP A 168 -10.65 16.14 -25.92
N TRP A 169 -11.43 15.77 -26.95
CA TRP A 169 -11.53 16.52 -28.20
C TRP A 169 -12.95 17.04 -28.40
N VAL A 170 -13.11 18.35 -28.30
CA VAL A 170 -14.41 19.02 -28.46
C VAL A 170 -14.49 19.68 -29.83
N ARG A 171 -15.56 19.38 -30.57
CA ARG A 171 -15.89 20.02 -31.86
C ARG A 171 -17.37 20.37 -31.92
N GLY A 172 -17.68 21.65 -31.71
CA GLY A 172 -19.07 22.10 -31.59
C GLY A 172 -19.74 21.46 -30.37
N ASP A 173 -20.81 20.69 -30.62
CA ASP A 173 -21.54 19.96 -29.58
C ASP A 173 -21.04 18.50 -29.40
N GLU A 174 -20.02 18.08 -30.16
CA GLU A 174 -19.43 16.75 -30.06
C GLU A 174 -18.23 16.73 -29.10
N LEU A 175 -18.17 15.70 -28.26
CA LEU A 175 -17.04 15.39 -27.37
C LEU A 175 -16.59 13.95 -27.62
N LEU A 176 -15.29 13.77 -27.88
CA LEU A 176 -14.62 12.48 -27.88
C LEU A 176 -13.60 12.44 -26.75
N ASN A 177 -13.69 11.43 -25.88
CA ASN A 177 -12.70 11.15 -24.85
C ASN A 177 -11.93 9.86 -25.19
N ILE A 178 -10.60 9.90 -25.08
CA ILE A 178 -9.72 8.74 -25.25
C ILE A 178 -8.76 8.68 -24.07
N THR A 179 -8.60 7.48 -23.50
CA THR A 179 -7.72 7.22 -22.36
C THR A 179 -6.72 6.12 -22.67
N ASP A 180 -5.51 6.22 -22.12
CA ASP A 180 -4.51 5.15 -22.11
C ASP A 180 -3.72 5.15 -20.79
N GLY A 181 -3.11 4.03 -20.45
CA GLY A 181 -2.32 3.93 -19.22
C GLY A 181 -1.44 2.70 -19.13
N GLN A 182 -0.39 2.81 -18.32
CA GLN A 182 0.59 1.76 -18.10
C GLN A 182 0.95 1.63 -16.63
N LEU A 183 1.28 0.41 -16.22
CA LEU A 183 1.75 0.07 -14.89
C LEU A 183 2.95 -0.87 -14.98
N GLN A 184 3.98 -0.59 -14.18
CA GLN A 184 5.20 -1.37 -14.10
C GLN A 184 5.57 -1.65 -12.63
N ARG A 185 5.95 -2.90 -12.33
CA ARG A 185 6.43 -3.38 -11.01
C ARG A 185 7.81 -4.01 -11.13
#